data_AF-A0A8E2AVW6-F1
#
_entry.id   AF-A0A8E2AVW6-F1
#
_cell.length_a   1.000
_cell.length_b   1.000
_cell.length_c   1.000
_cell.angle_alpha   90.00
_cell.angle_beta   90.00
_cell.angle_gamma   90.00
#
_symmetry.space_group_name_H-M   'P 1'
#
loop_
_entity.id
_entity.type
_entity.pdbx_description
1 polymer ?
#
loop_
_entity_poly.entity_id
_entity_poly.type
_entity_poly.pdbx_seq_one_letter_code
_entity_poly.pdbx_strand_id
1 'polypeptide(L)'
;KCPHSKDGRNLVVCIDGTSNQFGVKNTNVIELYHLVKKLPGDNQVTYYNSGIGTYAKPSWKSLHYWSQVFDHTIDLAIAWNFDQIVLDAYRWLSEKYRKGDRIFLFGFSRGAYQVRTLAAMINKVRLIHSRNGEQIPLYVRSSYCPPKNDRTFASAHFKEVFSHEARVHFVGAWDTVSSVGVVRSKVLPGTADGMRHVCFFHHALAFDERRVKFLPEYVNQGLLPKRSESSQLRPPCVKEVWFAGTHSDMAPPLRWMIYEAIVAGLKLDDWTTATQTQTEVHESLKGIWWLLELLPMKYLSYKTKDGTRRRPHLGASRQVKGGQMIHSTVMDALQQMKYTPKAIPASKLKHDWEKLRTESPMSQDLPMDIEKDLFGLVQLDLERSMDKYASLGGEASSGNSSLSDLDRWVEISEHLGLILC
;
A
#
# COMPACT_ATOMS: atom_id res chain seq x y z
N LYS A 1 -11.50 -0.57 17.84
CA LYS A 1 -12.23 -1.80 17.45
C LYS A 1 -12.87 -1.53 16.10
N CYS A 2 -12.72 -2.47 15.18
CA CYS A 2 -13.27 -2.36 13.84
C CYS A 2 -14.78 -2.69 13.90
N PRO A 3 -15.67 -1.92 13.24
CA PRO A 3 -17.12 -2.05 13.42
C PRO A 3 -17.78 -3.18 12.61
N HIS A 4 -16.99 -3.98 11.89
CA HIS A 4 -17.52 -4.98 10.95
C HIS A 4 -18.00 -6.25 11.65
N SER A 5 -18.95 -6.94 11.01
CA SER A 5 -19.40 -8.25 11.47
C SER A 5 -18.35 -9.31 11.16
N LYS A 6 -18.16 -10.29 12.06
CA LYS A 6 -17.29 -11.45 11.81
C LYS A 6 -17.75 -12.25 10.59
N ASP A 7 -19.06 -12.29 10.32
CA ASP A 7 -19.66 -13.03 9.20
C ASP A 7 -19.88 -12.17 7.93
N GLY A 8 -19.41 -10.92 7.94
CA GLY A 8 -19.54 -10.00 6.82
C GLY A 8 -18.78 -10.48 5.57
N ARG A 9 -19.33 -10.20 4.38
CA ARG A 9 -18.63 -10.48 3.11
C ARG A 9 -17.41 -9.59 2.97
N ASN A 10 -16.41 -10.07 2.24
CA ASN A 10 -15.26 -9.25 1.85
C ASN A 10 -15.51 -8.62 0.48
N LEU A 11 -15.52 -7.30 0.41
CA LEU A 11 -15.49 -6.56 -0.86
C LEU A 11 -14.05 -6.16 -1.11
N VAL A 12 -13.43 -6.77 -2.12
CA VAL A 12 -12.01 -6.60 -2.45
C VAL A 12 -11.87 -5.75 -3.70
N VAL A 13 -11.29 -4.56 -3.55
CA VAL A 13 -11.05 -3.61 -4.63
C VAL A 13 -9.55 -3.52 -4.89
N CYS A 14 -9.13 -3.86 -6.10
CA CYS A 14 -7.73 -3.82 -6.53
C CYS A 14 -7.57 -2.78 -7.64
N ILE A 15 -6.69 -1.79 -7.43
CA ILE A 15 -6.41 -0.73 -8.41
C ILE A 15 -4.90 -0.70 -8.69
N ASP A 16 -4.52 -1.04 -9.91
CA ASP A 16 -3.13 -1.07 -10.34
C ASP A 16 -2.60 0.32 -10.76
N GLY A 17 -1.28 0.47 -10.84
CA GLY A 17 -0.60 1.67 -11.32
C GLY A 17 -0.81 1.95 -12.81
N THR A 18 -0.85 3.25 -13.16
CA THR A 18 -1.01 3.71 -14.55
C THR A 18 0.14 3.19 -15.43
N SER A 19 -0.18 2.58 -16.58
CA SER A 19 0.72 1.90 -17.54
C SER A 19 1.04 0.42 -17.31
N ASN A 20 0.53 -0.22 -16.26
CA ASN A 20 0.78 -1.65 -16.10
C ASN A 20 -0.14 -2.44 -17.03
N GLN A 21 0.46 -3.15 -17.99
CA GLN A 21 -0.25 -4.09 -18.86
C GLN A 21 -0.06 -5.50 -18.31
N PHE A 22 -1.11 -6.30 -18.34
CA PHE A 22 -1.01 -7.73 -18.08
C PHE A 22 -0.03 -8.36 -19.09
N GLY A 23 0.94 -9.12 -18.61
CA GLY A 23 2.01 -9.65 -19.46
C GLY A 23 3.01 -10.49 -18.67
N VAL A 24 4.22 -10.64 -19.21
CA VAL A 24 5.27 -11.49 -18.63
C VAL A 24 5.76 -10.98 -17.26
N LYS A 25 5.59 -9.68 -16.97
CA LYS A 25 5.89 -9.08 -15.66
C LYS A 25 4.63 -8.42 -15.11
N ASN A 26 4.00 -9.11 -14.18
CA ASN A 26 2.81 -8.68 -13.48
C ASN A 26 3.14 -7.84 -12.24
N THR A 27 2.16 -7.07 -11.79
CA THR A 27 2.26 -6.32 -10.54
C THR A 27 1.79 -7.15 -9.35
N ASN A 28 2.20 -6.74 -8.15
CA ASN A 28 1.68 -7.33 -6.92
C ASN A 28 0.16 -7.27 -6.80
N VAL A 29 -0.49 -6.26 -7.39
CA VAL A 29 -1.94 -6.11 -7.31
C VAL A 29 -2.62 -7.21 -8.10
N ILE A 30 -2.16 -7.49 -9.33
CA ILE A 30 -2.75 -8.57 -10.14
C ILE A 30 -2.38 -9.95 -9.60
N GLU A 31 -1.17 -10.14 -9.06
CA GLU A 31 -0.77 -11.39 -8.41
C GLU A 31 -1.63 -11.67 -7.17
N LEU A 32 -1.84 -10.67 -6.30
CA LEU A 32 -2.77 -10.80 -5.18
C LEU A 32 -4.19 -11.06 -5.69
N TYR A 33 -4.66 -10.28 -6.68
CA TYR A 33 -6.01 -10.43 -7.22
C TYR A 33 -6.25 -11.82 -7.82
N HIS A 34 -5.24 -12.42 -8.46
CA HIS A 34 -5.27 -13.77 -8.98
C HIS A 34 -5.56 -14.78 -7.86
N LEU A 35 -4.88 -14.63 -6.71
CA LEU A 35 -5.01 -15.51 -5.55
C LEU A 35 -6.30 -15.32 -4.73
N VAL A 36 -6.99 -14.18 -4.85
CA VAL A 36 -8.23 -13.94 -4.07
C VAL A 36 -9.32 -14.92 -4.49
N LYS A 37 -9.99 -15.57 -3.53
CA LYS A 37 -11.15 -16.45 -3.76
C LYS A 37 -12.34 -15.70 -4.36
N LYS A 38 -12.95 -16.24 -5.44
CA LYS A 38 -14.00 -15.57 -6.25
C LYS A 38 -15.25 -16.42 -6.50
N LEU A 39 -15.34 -17.64 -5.99
CA LEU A 39 -16.44 -18.54 -6.30
C LEU A 39 -17.72 -18.14 -5.54
N PRO A 40 -18.91 -18.43 -6.09
CA PRO A 40 -20.18 -18.29 -5.39
C PRO A 40 -20.22 -19.22 -4.16
N GLY A 41 -19.83 -18.69 -3.00
CA GLY A 41 -19.71 -19.46 -1.74
C GLY A 41 -18.60 -18.94 -0.83
N ASP A 42 -17.59 -18.26 -1.38
CA ASP A 42 -16.43 -17.79 -0.61
C ASP A 42 -16.73 -16.60 0.30
N ASN A 43 -17.94 -16.03 0.21
CA ASN A 43 -18.32 -14.81 0.91
C ASN A 43 -17.41 -13.61 0.55
N GLN A 44 -16.88 -13.58 -0.68
CA GLN A 44 -16.07 -12.47 -1.20
C GLN A 44 -16.55 -12.02 -2.57
N VAL A 45 -16.45 -10.71 -2.85
CA VAL A 45 -16.77 -10.11 -4.15
C VAL A 45 -15.62 -9.20 -4.53
N THR A 46 -15.18 -9.27 -5.78
CA THR A 46 -13.94 -8.62 -6.22
C THR A 46 -14.19 -7.58 -7.32
N TYR A 47 -13.36 -6.54 -7.35
CA TYR A 47 -13.28 -5.52 -8.39
C TYR A 47 -11.82 -5.26 -8.72
N TYR A 48 -11.48 -5.23 -10.01
CA TYR A 48 -10.14 -4.93 -10.49
C TYR A 48 -10.17 -3.82 -11.53
N ASN A 49 -9.24 -2.88 -11.41
CA ASN A 49 -8.97 -1.86 -12.41
C ASN A 49 -7.47 -1.83 -12.73
N SER A 50 -7.12 -1.94 -14.01
CA SER A 50 -5.73 -1.98 -14.50
C SER A 50 -5.03 -0.62 -14.49
N GLY A 51 -5.71 0.47 -14.17
CA GLY A 51 -5.15 1.82 -14.18
C GLY A 51 -4.82 2.36 -15.58
N ILE A 52 -5.19 1.66 -16.66
CA ILE A 52 -4.91 2.09 -18.05
C ILE A 52 -5.79 3.29 -18.38
N GLY A 53 -5.17 4.47 -18.50
CA GLY A 53 -5.76 5.66 -19.11
C GLY A 53 -5.34 5.80 -20.58
N THR A 54 -6.18 6.41 -21.40
CA THR A 54 -5.89 6.76 -22.79
C THR A 54 -4.68 7.70 -22.87
N TYR A 55 -3.52 7.17 -23.27
CA TYR A 55 -2.33 7.99 -23.51
C TYR A 55 -2.51 8.80 -24.80
N ALA A 56 -2.39 10.12 -24.70
CA ALA A 56 -2.17 10.97 -25.86
C ALA A 56 -0.79 10.62 -26.47
N LYS A 57 -0.75 10.28 -27.77
CA LYS A 57 0.50 9.99 -28.48
C LYS A 57 1.40 11.24 -28.48
N PRO A 58 2.61 11.20 -27.91
CA PRO A 58 3.49 12.37 -27.88
C PRO A 58 4.07 12.67 -29.27
N SER A 59 4.20 13.96 -29.58
CA SER A 59 4.83 14.49 -30.80
C SER A 59 6.27 14.94 -30.48
N TRP A 60 7.24 14.46 -31.25
CA TRP A 60 8.69 14.56 -30.98
C TRP A 60 9.33 15.79 -31.62
N LYS A 61 9.00 17.00 -31.17
CA LYS A 61 9.52 18.25 -31.79
C LYS A 61 10.62 18.98 -31.00
N SER A 62 10.82 18.73 -29.71
CA SER A 62 11.94 19.28 -28.90
C SER A 62 11.99 18.67 -27.49
N LEU A 63 13.16 18.58 -26.85
CA LEU A 63 13.32 18.12 -25.45
C LEU A 63 12.59 19.02 -24.44
N HIS A 64 12.63 20.34 -24.64
CA HIS A 64 11.92 21.29 -23.77
C HIS A 64 10.40 21.17 -23.97
N TYR A 65 9.95 21.11 -25.22
CA TYR A 65 8.54 20.89 -25.55
C TYR A 65 8.03 19.53 -25.05
N TRP A 66 8.84 18.48 -25.15
CA TRP A 66 8.53 17.16 -24.62
C TRP A 66 8.39 17.20 -23.09
N SER A 67 9.30 17.85 -22.37
CA SER A 67 9.19 17.99 -20.91
C SER A 67 7.93 18.74 -20.48
N GLN A 68 7.57 19.79 -21.21
CA GLN A 68 6.37 20.60 -20.94
C GLN A 68 5.07 19.85 -21.28
N VAL A 69 5.05 19.10 -22.38
CA VAL A 69 3.91 18.25 -22.79
C VAL A 69 3.76 17.05 -21.85
N PHE A 70 4.88 16.46 -21.42
CA PHE A 70 4.90 15.39 -20.44
C PHE A 70 4.40 15.86 -19.07
N ASP A 71 4.78 17.06 -18.64
CA ASP A 71 4.32 17.60 -17.36
C ASP A 71 2.87 18.11 -17.39
N HIS A 72 2.35 18.66 -18.50
CA HIS A 72 1.01 19.28 -18.49
C HIS A 72 -0.10 18.40 -19.09
N THR A 73 0.13 17.81 -20.26
CA THR A 73 -0.91 17.08 -21.00
C THR A 73 -1.12 15.69 -20.42
N ILE A 74 -0.03 14.99 -20.09
CA ILE A 74 -0.10 13.67 -19.47
C ILE A 74 -0.66 13.78 -18.05
N ASP A 75 -0.23 14.77 -17.26
CA ASP A 75 -0.80 15.00 -15.91
C ASP A 75 -2.31 15.29 -15.94
N LEU A 76 -2.80 16.04 -16.93
CA LEU A 76 -4.23 16.34 -17.06
C LEU A 76 -5.04 15.11 -17.46
N ALA A 77 -4.55 14.31 -18.42
CA ALA A 77 -5.17 13.06 -18.80
C ALA A 77 -5.15 12.04 -17.64
N ILE A 78 -4.04 11.97 -16.90
CA ILE A 78 -3.93 11.15 -15.68
C ILE A 78 -4.91 11.63 -14.62
N ALA A 79 -5.08 12.94 -14.42
CA ALA A 79 -5.99 13.49 -13.43
C ALA A 79 -7.46 13.18 -13.75
N TRP A 80 -7.86 13.30 -15.01
CA TRP A 80 -9.20 12.91 -15.44
C TRP A 80 -9.45 11.42 -15.20
N ASN A 81 -8.50 10.57 -15.64
CA ASN A 81 -8.57 9.13 -15.45
C ASN A 81 -8.56 8.75 -13.96
N PHE A 82 -7.84 9.52 -13.13
CA PHE A 82 -7.78 9.32 -11.69
C PHE A 82 -9.17 9.47 -11.04
N ASP A 83 -9.87 10.57 -11.34
CA ASP A 83 -11.20 10.83 -10.79
C ASP A 83 -12.20 9.75 -11.24
N GLN A 84 -12.14 9.32 -12.51
CA GLN A 84 -13.00 8.26 -13.04
C GLN A 84 -12.79 6.93 -12.32
N ILE A 85 -11.55 6.46 -12.20
CA ILE A 85 -11.23 5.18 -11.54
C ILE A 85 -11.71 5.17 -10.08
N VAL A 86 -11.48 6.26 -9.34
CA VAL A 86 -11.91 6.37 -7.93
C VAL A 86 -13.44 6.39 -7.82
N LEU A 87 -14.12 7.11 -8.70
CA LEU A 87 -15.59 7.17 -8.73
C LEU A 87 -16.20 5.83 -9.13
N ASP A 88 -15.62 5.12 -10.08
CA ASP A 88 -16.12 3.81 -10.54
C ASP A 88 -15.95 2.74 -9.45
N ALA A 89 -14.81 2.71 -8.77
CA ALA A 89 -14.62 1.85 -7.61
C ALA A 89 -15.59 2.18 -6.47
N TYR A 90 -15.86 3.48 -6.23
CA TYR A 90 -16.85 3.90 -5.24
C TYR A 90 -18.28 3.50 -5.62
N ARG A 91 -18.68 3.66 -6.89
CA ARG A 91 -19.98 3.21 -7.40
C ARG A 91 -20.15 1.72 -7.20
N TRP A 92 -19.14 0.94 -7.60
CA TRP A 92 -19.15 -0.50 -7.41
C TRP A 92 -19.30 -0.89 -5.92
N LEU A 93 -18.58 -0.22 -5.02
CA LEU A 93 -18.74 -0.43 -3.58
C LEU A 93 -20.15 -0.07 -3.11
N SER A 94 -20.68 1.08 -3.51
CA SER A 94 -22.04 1.53 -3.19
C SER A 94 -23.12 0.54 -3.67
N GLU A 95 -22.92 -0.09 -4.82
CA GLU A 95 -23.82 -1.09 -5.39
C GLU A 95 -23.77 -2.45 -4.67
N LYS A 96 -22.57 -2.89 -4.27
CA LYS A 96 -22.36 -4.24 -3.72
C LYS A 96 -22.43 -4.30 -2.20
N TYR A 97 -22.17 -3.19 -1.51
CA TYR A 97 -22.05 -3.15 -0.06
C TYR A 97 -23.37 -3.49 0.63
N ARG A 98 -23.30 -4.37 1.61
CA ARG A 98 -24.36 -4.64 2.57
C ARG A 98 -23.83 -4.33 3.97
N LYS A 99 -24.74 -3.96 4.87
CA LYS A 99 -24.39 -3.64 6.26
C LYS A 99 -23.64 -4.82 6.88
N GLY A 100 -22.46 -4.53 7.44
CA GLY A 100 -21.60 -5.54 8.07
C GLY A 100 -20.47 -6.06 7.19
N ASP A 101 -20.51 -5.81 5.87
CA ASP A 101 -19.43 -6.20 4.95
C ASP A 101 -18.10 -5.50 5.28
N ARG A 102 -17.00 -6.19 5.01
CA ARG A 102 -15.62 -5.72 5.17
C ARG A 102 -15.08 -5.25 3.82
N ILE A 103 -14.51 -4.03 3.78
CA ILE A 103 -13.94 -3.45 2.56
C ILE A 103 -12.42 -3.57 2.61
N PHE A 104 -11.85 -4.29 1.65
CA PHE A 104 -10.41 -4.43 1.42
C PHE A 104 -10.03 -3.65 0.18
N LEU A 105 -9.07 -2.74 0.29
CA LEU A 105 -8.57 -1.97 -0.85
C LEU A 105 -7.07 -2.25 -1.04
N PHE A 106 -6.68 -2.56 -2.26
CA PHE A 106 -5.30 -2.83 -2.63
C PHE A 106 -4.88 -1.95 -3.79
N GLY A 107 -3.70 -1.35 -3.72
CA GLY A 107 -3.18 -0.60 -4.85
C GLY A 107 -1.67 -0.46 -4.88
N PHE A 108 -1.16 -0.30 -6.09
CA PHE A 108 0.27 -0.13 -6.37
C PHE A 108 0.54 1.24 -7.00
N SER A 109 1.63 1.89 -6.62
CA SER A 109 2.07 3.14 -7.23
C SER A 109 0.99 4.23 -7.15
N ARG A 110 0.48 4.69 -8.28
CA ARG A 110 -0.65 5.63 -8.36
C ARG A 110 -1.99 4.99 -7.98
N GLY A 111 -2.16 3.70 -8.23
CA GLY A 111 -3.29 2.90 -7.74
C GLY A 111 -3.36 2.88 -6.22
N ALA A 112 -2.20 2.83 -5.54
CA ALA A 112 -2.11 2.98 -4.09
C ALA A 112 -2.64 4.35 -3.62
N TYR A 113 -2.34 5.41 -4.37
CA TYR A 113 -2.86 6.76 -4.08
C TYR A 113 -4.38 6.86 -4.32
N GLN A 114 -4.88 6.17 -5.35
CA GLN A 114 -6.31 6.05 -5.65
C GLN A 114 -7.07 5.32 -4.53
N VAL A 115 -6.60 4.16 -4.05
CA VAL A 115 -7.28 3.44 -2.95
C VAL A 115 -7.22 4.18 -1.62
N ARG A 116 -6.12 4.90 -1.34
CA ARG A 116 -6.04 5.79 -0.17
C ARG A 116 -7.06 6.92 -0.25
N THR A 117 -7.21 7.49 -1.44
CA THR A 117 -8.23 8.51 -1.73
C THR A 117 -9.64 7.96 -1.57
N LEU A 118 -9.90 6.77 -2.12
CA LEU A 118 -11.18 6.07 -1.98
C LEU A 118 -11.52 5.80 -0.52
N ALA A 119 -10.57 5.37 0.30
CA ALA A 119 -10.78 5.17 1.73
C ALA A 119 -11.12 6.49 2.46
N ALA A 120 -10.41 7.57 2.13
CA ALA A 120 -10.73 8.90 2.66
C ALA A 120 -12.14 9.36 2.22
N MET A 121 -12.53 9.06 0.98
CA MET A 121 -13.87 9.27 0.43
C MET A 121 -14.93 8.57 1.25
N ILE A 122 -14.80 7.27 1.45
CA ILE A 122 -15.74 6.48 2.25
C ILE A 122 -15.86 7.05 3.67
N ASN A 123 -14.74 7.44 4.31
CA ASN A 123 -14.79 8.05 5.64
C ASN A 123 -15.51 9.40 5.67
N LYS A 124 -15.31 10.24 4.65
CA LYS A 124 -15.88 11.59 4.62
C LYS A 124 -17.34 11.61 4.19
N VAL A 125 -17.67 10.93 3.10
CA VAL A 125 -18.98 10.97 2.44
C VAL A 125 -19.86 9.76 2.74
N ARG A 126 -19.33 8.71 3.40
CA ARG A 126 -19.99 7.40 3.57
C ARG A 126 -20.26 6.71 2.22
N LEU A 127 -20.87 5.54 2.19
CA LEU A 127 -21.28 4.87 0.95
C LEU A 127 -22.74 5.22 0.65
N ILE A 128 -22.99 5.87 -0.48
CA ILE A 128 -24.36 6.18 -0.92
C ILE A 128 -25.15 4.87 -1.15
N HIS A 129 -26.46 4.89 -0.93
CA HIS A 129 -27.34 3.77 -1.28
C HIS A 129 -27.31 3.52 -2.79
N SER A 130 -27.18 2.27 -3.20
CA SER A 130 -27.07 1.85 -4.61
C SER A 130 -28.15 2.43 -5.54
N ARG A 131 -29.38 2.64 -5.02
CA ARG A 131 -30.51 3.22 -5.77
C ARG A 131 -30.37 4.71 -6.09
N ASN A 132 -29.42 5.40 -5.46
CA ASN A 132 -29.21 6.84 -5.58
C ASN A 132 -27.85 7.15 -6.25
N GLY A 133 -27.37 6.25 -7.11
CA GLY A 133 -26.04 6.34 -7.75
C GLY A 133 -25.79 7.63 -8.54
N GLU A 134 -26.83 8.26 -9.07
CA GLU A 134 -26.71 9.53 -9.82
C GLU A 134 -26.26 10.70 -8.93
N GLN A 135 -26.50 10.62 -7.62
CA GLN A 135 -26.08 11.66 -6.67
C GLN A 135 -24.59 11.54 -6.30
N ILE A 136 -23.93 10.42 -6.64
CA ILE A 136 -22.53 10.15 -6.29
C ILE A 136 -21.58 11.25 -6.79
N PRO A 137 -21.55 11.61 -8.10
CA PRO A 137 -20.59 12.59 -8.58
C PRO A 137 -20.84 13.98 -8.00
N LEU A 138 -22.11 14.37 -7.87
CA LEU A 138 -22.50 15.68 -7.35
C LEU A 138 -22.12 15.83 -5.87
N TYR A 139 -22.41 14.81 -5.07
CA TYR A 139 -22.12 14.82 -3.64
C TYR A 139 -20.64 14.68 -3.33
N VAL A 140 -19.92 13.81 -4.05
CA VAL A 140 -18.47 13.69 -3.93
C VAL A 140 -17.80 15.00 -4.33
N ARG A 141 -18.17 15.60 -5.46
CA ARG A 141 -17.57 16.85 -5.94
C ARG A 141 -17.84 18.02 -4.98
N SER A 142 -19.05 18.17 -4.47
CA SER A 142 -19.40 19.21 -3.50
C SER A 142 -18.71 19.01 -2.14
N SER A 143 -18.58 17.76 -1.68
CA SER A 143 -17.92 17.43 -0.42
C SER A 143 -16.39 17.59 -0.46
N TYR A 144 -15.77 17.38 -1.63
CA TYR A 144 -14.32 17.46 -1.81
C TYR A 144 -13.82 18.80 -2.37
N CYS A 145 -14.69 19.55 -3.05
CA CYS A 145 -14.42 20.90 -3.55
C CYS A 145 -15.54 21.87 -3.13
N PRO A 146 -15.76 22.10 -1.82
CA PRO A 146 -16.86 22.95 -1.40
C PRO A 146 -16.62 24.40 -1.87
N PRO A 147 -17.62 25.07 -2.46
CA PRO A 147 -17.58 26.52 -2.60
C PRO A 147 -17.46 27.17 -1.21
N LYS A 148 -16.79 28.32 -1.13
CA LYS A 148 -16.35 28.94 0.15
C LYS A 148 -17.46 29.23 1.18
N ASN A 149 -18.75 29.13 0.82
CA ASN A 149 -19.84 29.73 1.60
C ASN A 149 -20.91 28.80 2.19
N ASP A 150 -20.86 27.47 2.05
CA ASP A 150 -21.95 26.65 2.62
C ASP A 150 -21.47 25.26 3.05
N ARG A 151 -21.27 25.06 4.36
CA ARG A 151 -20.20 24.13 4.82
C ARG A 151 -20.59 22.93 5.67
N THR A 152 -21.78 22.81 6.25
CA THR A 152 -21.97 21.73 7.27
C THR A 152 -23.35 21.09 7.31
N PHE A 153 -24.43 21.87 7.32
CA PHE A 153 -25.77 21.33 7.65
C PHE A 153 -26.37 20.42 6.56
N ALA A 154 -26.27 20.83 5.28
CA ALA A 154 -26.75 20.03 4.16
C ALA A 154 -26.00 18.68 4.03
N SER A 155 -24.73 18.63 4.43
CA SER A 155 -23.91 17.41 4.32
C SER A 155 -24.22 16.35 5.38
N ALA A 156 -24.67 16.75 6.58
CA ALA A 156 -25.00 15.81 7.64
C ALA A 156 -26.32 15.09 7.36
N HIS A 157 -27.35 15.85 7.00
CA HIS A 157 -28.66 15.29 6.64
C HIS A 157 -28.57 14.44 5.36
N PHE A 158 -27.77 14.85 4.36
CA PHE A 158 -27.54 14.03 3.16
C PHE A 158 -26.92 12.66 3.51
N LYS A 159 -25.95 12.61 4.43
CA LYS A 159 -25.35 11.33 4.88
C LYS A 159 -26.35 10.44 5.59
N GLU A 160 -27.24 11.03 6.36
CA GLU A 160 -28.27 10.29 7.10
C GLU A 160 -29.32 9.68 6.16
N VAL A 161 -29.75 10.45 5.15
CA VAL A 161 -30.81 10.05 4.22
C VAL A 161 -30.31 9.11 3.13
N PHE A 162 -29.11 9.38 2.58
CA PHE A 162 -28.68 8.74 1.34
C PHE A 162 -27.52 7.76 1.50
N SER A 163 -26.96 7.56 2.70
CA SER A 163 -25.72 6.80 2.86
C SER A 163 -25.73 5.76 4.00
N HIS A 164 -25.02 4.65 3.76
CA HIS A 164 -24.67 3.67 4.78
C HIS A 164 -23.43 4.08 5.56
N GLU A 165 -23.48 3.90 6.89
CA GLU A 165 -22.24 3.94 7.68
C GLU A 165 -21.36 2.75 7.29
N ALA A 166 -20.23 3.06 6.65
CA ALA A 166 -19.25 2.09 6.20
C ALA A 166 -17.86 2.59 6.60
N ARG A 167 -17.04 1.66 7.09
CA ARG A 167 -15.64 1.89 7.40
C ARG A 167 -14.79 0.97 6.55
N VAL A 168 -13.64 1.43 6.06
CA VAL A 168 -12.70 0.56 5.36
C VAL A 168 -12.00 -0.34 6.36
N HIS A 169 -11.96 -1.64 6.06
CA HIS A 169 -11.38 -2.65 6.94
C HIS A 169 -9.86 -2.68 6.76
N PHE A 170 -9.40 -2.90 5.53
CA PHE A 170 -7.98 -3.03 5.21
C PHE A 170 -7.61 -2.20 4.00
N VAL A 171 -6.45 -1.55 4.04
CA VAL A 171 -5.82 -0.90 2.89
C VAL A 171 -4.39 -1.39 2.77
N GLY A 172 -4.11 -2.13 1.70
CA GLY A 172 -2.76 -2.54 1.30
C GLY A 172 -2.22 -1.65 0.19
N ALA A 173 -1.13 -0.96 0.45
CA ALA A 173 -0.48 -0.07 -0.50
C ALA A 173 0.94 -0.55 -0.80
N TRP A 174 1.31 -0.57 -2.07
CA TRP A 174 2.70 -0.78 -2.50
C TRP A 174 3.24 0.49 -3.15
N ASP A 175 4.27 1.05 -2.52
CA ASP A 175 5.08 2.20 -2.94
C ASP A 175 4.24 3.36 -3.52
N THR A 176 3.39 3.96 -2.68
CA THR A 176 2.44 5.00 -3.11
C THR A 176 3.17 6.19 -3.73
N VAL A 177 2.86 6.56 -4.97
CA VAL A 177 3.38 7.79 -5.62
C VAL A 177 2.24 8.71 -6.05
N SER A 178 2.39 10.01 -5.82
CA SER A 178 1.40 11.02 -6.23
C SER A 178 1.77 11.70 -7.55
N SER A 179 0.76 12.13 -8.31
CA SER A 179 0.95 12.93 -9.53
C SER A 179 1.21 14.39 -9.18
N VAL A 180 2.39 14.70 -8.66
CA VAL A 180 2.82 16.04 -8.26
C VAL A 180 3.36 16.82 -9.47
N GLY A 181 2.51 17.22 -10.41
CA GLY A 181 2.90 18.19 -11.44
C GLY A 181 1.86 19.30 -11.62
N VAL A 182 0.58 18.97 -11.76
CA VAL A 182 -0.50 19.98 -11.93
C VAL A 182 -1.55 20.00 -10.82
N VAL A 183 -1.83 18.86 -10.15
CA VAL A 183 -3.10 18.67 -9.39
C VAL A 183 -2.94 18.66 -7.85
N ARG A 184 -1.76 18.97 -7.30
CA ARG A 184 -1.59 19.04 -5.84
C ARG A 184 -2.31 20.23 -5.17
N SER A 185 -3.14 20.98 -5.87
CA SER A 185 -4.05 21.96 -5.24
C SER A 185 -5.18 21.30 -4.43
N LYS A 186 -5.36 19.99 -4.55
CA LYS A 186 -6.38 19.21 -3.84
C LYS A 186 -5.78 17.94 -3.25
N VAL A 187 -4.95 18.05 -2.20
CA VAL A 187 -4.77 16.90 -1.30
C VAL A 187 -6.16 16.64 -0.72
N LEU A 188 -6.77 15.54 -1.17
CA LEU A 188 -8.12 15.19 -0.73
C LEU A 188 -8.01 14.91 0.79
N PRO A 189 -8.75 15.64 1.64
CA PRO A 189 -8.61 15.53 3.09
C PRO A 189 -8.82 14.08 3.54
N GLY A 190 -7.92 13.58 4.40
CA GLY A 190 -7.89 12.19 4.86
C GLY A 190 -6.77 11.32 4.27
N THR A 191 -6.17 11.65 3.12
CA THR A 191 -5.01 10.89 2.58
C THR A 191 -3.68 11.22 3.28
N ALA A 192 -3.61 12.41 3.89
CA ALA A 192 -2.45 12.96 4.58
C ALA A 192 -2.56 12.92 6.12
N ASP A 193 -3.69 12.48 6.68
CA ASP A 193 -3.97 12.42 8.13
C ASP A 193 -3.64 11.04 8.74
N GLY A 194 -2.75 10.31 8.07
CA GLY A 194 -2.20 9.04 8.54
C GLY A 194 -3.14 7.84 8.47
N MET A 195 -4.20 7.91 7.67
CA MET A 195 -5.12 6.80 7.38
C MET A 195 -5.82 6.18 8.62
N ARG A 196 -5.92 6.93 9.71
CA ARG A 196 -6.50 6.48 11.01
C ARG A 196 -7.99 6.10 10.94
N HIS A 197 -8.68 6.50 9.87
CA HIS A 197 -10.07 6.12 9.60
C HIS A 197 -10.23 4.68 9.08
N VAL A 198 -9.14 4.03 8.69
CA VAL A 198 -9.12 2.60 8.32
C VAL A 198 -8.87 1.77 9.58
N CYS A 199 -9.23 0.47 9.58
CA CYS A 199 -8.86 -0.41 10.69
C CYS A 199 -7.42 -0.91 10.58
N PHE A 200 -6.98 -1.25 9.36
CA PHE A 200 -5.61 -1.68 9.05
C PHE A 200 -5.11 -0.96 7.79
N PHE A 201 -4.04 -0.18 7.90
CA PHE A 201 -3.38 0.48 6.78
C PHE A 201 -1.94 0.02 6.70
N HIS A 202 -1.62 -0.81 5.72
CA HIS A 202 -0.30 -1.38 5.54
C HIS A 202 0.31 -0.87 4.23
N HIS A 203 1.53 -0.35 4.31
CA HIS A 203 2.21 0.30 3.21
C HIS A 203 3.63 -0.24 3.07
N ALA A 204 3.90 -0.92 1.97
CA ALA A 204 5.24 -1.37 1.60
C ALA A 204 5.97 -0.26 0.81
N LEU A 205 7.20 0.04 1.19
CA LEU A 205 8.04 1.09 0.59
C LEU A 205 9.34 0.50 0.02
N ALA A 206 9.76 1.00 -1.14
CA ALA A 206 11.00 0.55 -1.80
C ALA A 206 12.23 1.37 -1.35
N PHE A 207 13.32 0.69 -0.99
CA PHE A 207 14.58 1.32 -0.54
C PHE A 207 15.37 2.00 -1.67
N ASP A 208 15.43 1.39 -2.86
CA ASP A 208 16.42 1.74 -3.88
C ASP A 208 15.91 2.64 -5.00
N GLU A 209 14.63 3.02 -4.94
CA GLU A 209 14.03 3.91 -5.91
C GLU A 209 14.47 5.37 -5.70
N ARG A 210 15.00 6.00 -6.75
CA ARG A 210 15.62 7.34 -6.69
C ARG A 210 15.07 8.34 -7.71
N ARG A 211 14.15 7.92 -8.59
CA ARG A 211 13.56 8.81 -9.60
C ARG A 211 12.65 9.83 -8.92
N VAL A 212 12.83 11.10 -9.25
CA VAL A 212 12.12 12.26 -8.66
C VAL A 212 10.60 12.17 -8.77
N LYS A 213 10.08 11.54 -9.84
CA LYS A 213 8.64 11.34 -10.04
C LYS A 213 8.07 10.10 -9.33
N PHE A 214 8.93 9.33 -8.67
CA PHE A 214 8.58 8.15 -7.88
C PHE A 214 8.88 8.38 -6.40
N LEU A 215 8.84 9.64 -5.94
CA LEU A 215 8.95 9.92 -4.51
C LEU A 215 7.67 9.44 -3.78
N PRO A 216 7.82 8.68 -2.68
CA PRO A 216 6.68 8.03 -2.05
C PRO A 216 5.87 9.01 -1.18
N GLU A 217 4.55 8.84 -1.15
CA GLU A 217 3.67 9.52 -0.20
C GLU A 217 3.63 8.75 1.13
N TYR A 218 4.39 9.20 2.12
CA TYR A 218 4.37 8.58 3.46
C TYR A 218 3.05 8.83 4.21
N VAL A 219 2.80 8.03 5.24
CA VAL A 219 1.80 8.33 6.28
C VAL A 219 2.17 9.66 6.95
N ASN A 220 1.17 10.50 7.23
CA ASN A 220 1.35 11.86 7.76
C ASN A 220 2.33 12.73 6.95
N GLN A 221 2.57 12.38 5.67
CA GLN A 221 3.59 12.98 4.82
C GLN A 221 5.01 12.95 5.41
N GLY A 222 5.30 11.93 6.22
CA GLY A 222 6.61 11.74 6.83
C GLY A 222 6.86 12.65 8.03
N LEU A 223 5.82 13.33 8.52
CA LEU A 223 5.85 14.05 9.79
C LEU A 223 5.59 13.06 10.93
N LEU A 224 6.45 13.10 11.94
CA LEU A 224 6.25 12.30 13.16
C LEU A 224 4.90 12.69 13.80
N PRO A 225 4.12 11.72 14.30
CA PRO A 225 2.95 12.04 15.11
C PRO A 225 3.39 12.88 16.32
N LYS A 226 2.63 13.93 16.64
CA LYS A 226 2.91 14.75 17.82
C LYS A 226 2.86 13.85 19.06
N ARG A 227 3.87 13.98 19.93
CA ARG A 227 4.20 13.13 21.08
C ARG A 227 3.11 13.00 22.17
N SER A 228 1.91 13.55 21.97
CA SER A 228 0.83 13.60 22.96
C SER A 228 -0.28 12.54 22.78
N GLU A 229 -0.16 11.62 21.83
CA GLU A 229 -1.20 10.62 21.56
C GLU A 229 -0.70 9.18 21.77
N SER A 230 0.09 8.97 22.84
CA SER A 230 0.39 7.64 23.36
C SER A 230 -0.85 7.05 24.05
N SER A 231 -1.76 6.48 23.27
CA SER A 231 -2.64 5.42 23.78
C SER A 231 -2.00 4.08 23.41
N GLN A 232 -0.99 3.73 24.21
CA GLN A 232 -0.41 2.39 24.26
C GLN A 232 -1.50 1.43 24.74
N LEU A 233 -1.94 0.51 23.88
CA LEU A 233 -2.42 -0.83 24.27
C LEU A 233 -2.75 -1.73 23.06
N ARG A 234 -2.52 -1.29 21.82
CA ARG A 234 -2.85 -2.07 20.61
C ARG A 234 -1.72 -2.03 19.59
N PRO A 235 -1.52 -3.11 18.81
CA PRO A 235 -0.66 -3.08 17.62
C PRO A 235 -1.01 -1.87 16.75
N PRO A 236 -0.03 -1.27 16.06
CA PRO A 236 -0.31 -0.12 15.23
C PRO A 236 -1.21 -0.54 14.06
N CYS A 237 -2.43 0.03 14.02
CA CYS A 237 -3.35 -0.06 12.87
C CYS A 237 -2.74 0.48 11.55
N VAL A 238 -1.53 1.04 11.61
CA VAL A 238 -0.82 1.66 10.50
C VAL A 238 0.61 1.10 10.51
N LYS A 239 0.98 0.32 9.49
CA LYS A 239 2.34 -0.18 9.29
C LYS A 239 2.91 0.41 8.01
N GLU A 240 4.02 1.14 8.11
CA GLU A 240 4.84 1.50 6.94
C GLU A 240 6.15 0.72 7.02
N VAL A 241 6.35 -0.20 6.09
CA VAL A 241 7.46 -1.17 6.12
C VAL A 241 8.32 -1.02 4.88
N TRP A 242 9.62 -0.90 5.06
CA TRP A 242 10.60 -0.77 3.99
C TRP A 242 11.18 -2.11 3.55
N PHE A 243 11.30 -2.28 2.24
CA PHE A 243 11.79 -3.49 1.57
C PHE A 243 12.91 -3.16 0.58
N ALA A 244 13.83 -4.12 0.39
CA ALA A 244 14.90 -4.03 -0.59
C ALA A 244 14.33 -4.02 -2.01
N GLY A 245 14.95 -3.25 -2.91
CA GLY A 245 14.52 -3.16 -4.31
C GLY A 245 14.03 -1.77 -4.71
N THR A 246 13.73 -1.63 -6.00
CA THR A 246 13.12 -0.43 -6.59
C THR A 246 11.61 -0.51 -6.67
N HIS A 247 10.97 0.51 -7.24
CA HIS A 247 9.51 0.62 -7.35
C HIS A 247 8.81 -0.63 -7.92
N SER A 248 9.49 -1.40 -8.76
CA SER A 248 8.94 -2.59 -9.42
C SER A 248 9.41 -3.92 -8.80
N ASP A 249 10.39 -3.90 -7.89
CA ASP A 249 10.98 -5.10 -7.29
C ASP A 249 10.21 -5.46 -6.01
N MET A 250 9.08 -6.14 -6.15
CA MET A 250 8.09 -6.19 -5.06
C MET A 250 7.67 -7.61 -4.62
N ALA A 251 8.44 -8.65 -4.90
CA ALA A 251 8.13 -10.02 -4.47
C ALA A 251 8.09 -10.20 -2.92
N PRO A 252 9.11 -9.83 -2.13
CA PRO A 252 9.00 -9.87 -0.66
C PRO A 252 7.86 -8.98 -0.11
N PRO A 253 7.66 -7.73 -0.61
CA PRO A 253 6.47 -6.94 -0.29
C PRO A 253 5.12 -7.60 -0.58
N LEU A 254 5.01 -8.43 -1.62
CA LEU A 254 3.78 -9.14 -1.95
C LEU A 254 3.48 -10.19 -0.88
N ARG A 255 4.47 -11.02 -0.54
CA ARG A 255 4.40 -12.06 0.49
C ARG A 255 3.97 -11.48 1.84
N TRP A 256 4.61 -10.39 2.27
CA TRP A 256 4.25 -9.69 3.50
C TRP A 256 2.80 -9.18 3.47
N MET A 257 2.39 -8.49 2.39
CA MET A 257 1.04 -7.94 2.29
C MET A 257 -0.04 -9.04 2.27
N ILE A 258 0.21 -10.15 1.58
CA ILE A 258 -0.68 -11.31 1.56
C ILE A 258 -0.90 -11.83 2.98
N TYR A 259 0.18 -12.06 3.73
CA TYR A 259 0.09 -12.56 5.10
C TYR A 259 -0.72 -11.61 5.99
N GLU A 260 -0.40 -10.31 5.97
CA GLU A 260 -1.11 -9.31 6.76
C GLU A 260 -2.60 -9.20 6.38
N ALA A 261 -2.93 -9.38 5.10
CA ALA A 261 -4.31 -9.36 4.63
C ALA A 261 -5.07 -10.63 5.07
N ILE A 262 -4.43 -11.80 5.07
CA ILE A 262 -5.01 -13.06 5.57
C ILE A 262 -5.31 -12.95 7.06
N VAL A 263 -4.37 -12.40 7.85
CA VAL A 263 -4.58 -12.15 9.29
C VAL A 263 -5.76 -11.19 9.53
N ALA A 264 -5.99 -10.24 8.62
CA ALA A 264 -7.18 -9.38 8.62
C ALA A 264 -8.47 -10.07 8.09
N GLY A 265 -8.38 -11.31 7.64
CA GLY A 265 -9.51 -12.13 7.19
C GLY A 265 -9.80 -12.09 5.69
N LEU A 266 -8.81 -11.74 4.85
CA LEU A 266 -8.86 -11.95 3.40
C LEU A 266 -8.73 -13.44 3.08
N LYS A 267 -9.61 -13.97 2.22
CA LYS A 267 -9.55 -15.37 1.81
C LYS A 267 -8.85 -15.52 0.47
N LEU A 268 -7.85 -16.38 0.41
CA LEU A 268 -7.09 -16.68 -0.80
C LEU A 268 -7.21 -18.17 -1.15
N ASP A 269 -7.01 -18.50 -2.42
CA ASP A 269 -6.77 -19.86 -2.90
C ASP A 269 -5.37 -20.33 -2.48
N ASP A 270 -5.12 -21.63 -2.57
CA ASP A 270 -3.83 -22.22 -2.19
C ASP A 270 -2.68 -21.50 -2.87
N TRP A 271 -1.85 -20.85 -2.05
CA TRP A 271 -0.73 -20.04 -2.50
C TRP A 271 0.57 -20.75 -2.14
N THR A 272 1.07 -21.58 -3.05
CA THR A 272 2.43 -22.11 -2.96
C THR A 272 3.39 -21.07 -3.52
N THR A 273 3.92 -20.19 -2.66
CA THR A 273 4.98 -19.29 -3.13
C THR A 273 6.24 -20.09 -3.33
N ALA A 274 6.57 -20.30 -4.60
CA ALA A 274 7.92 -20.63 -5.01
C ALA A 274 8.88 -19.60 -4.41
N THR A 275 9.76 -20.11 -3.56
CA THR A 275 11.04 -19.59 -3.05
C THR A 275 11.76 -18.55 -3.94
N GLN A 276 11.22 -17.34 -4.10
CA GLN A 276 12.01 -16.21 -4.57
C GLN A 276 12.45 -15.36 -3.40
N THR A 277 13.51 -15.84 -2.74
CA THR A 277 14.23 -15.18 -1.65
C THR A 277 15.34 -14.22 -2.14
N GLN A 278 15.43 -13.95 -3.44
CA GLN A 278 16.42 -13.01 -3.96
C GLN A 278 15.81 -12.02 -4.95
N THR A 279 15.61 -10.80 -4.47
CA THR A 279 15.53 -9.61 -5.33
C THR A 279 16.94 -9.24 -5.75
N GLU A 280 17.35 -9.60 -6.97
CA GLU A 280 18.38 -8.83 -7.66
C GLU A 280 17.87 -7.39 -7.75
N VAL A 281 18.51 -6.46 -7.04
CA VAL A 281 18.07 -5.07 -7.03
C VAL A 281 18.45 -4.44 -8.36
N HIS A 282 17.45 -4.12 -9.17
CA HIS A 282 17.66 -3.50 -10.47
C HIS A 282 17.77 -1.98 -10.33
N GLU A 283 18.82 -1.37 -10.88
CA GLU A 283 18.91 0.09 -10.93
C GLU A 283 17.84 0.68 -11.87
N SER A 284 16.90 1.45 -11.31
CA SER A 284 15.82 2.11 -12.06
C SER A 284 16.22 3.48 -12.63
N LEU A 285 17.22 4.17 -12.04
CA LEU A 285 17.68 5.48 -12.50
C LEU A 285 18.71 5.35 -13.63
N LYS A 286 18.22 5.18 -14.87
CA LYS A 286 19.04 5.03 -16.09
C LYS A 286 18.55 5.92 -17.24
N GLY A 287 19.45 6.25 -18.16
CA GLY A 287 19.11 6.89 -19.44
C GLY A 287 18.31 8.20 -19.28
N ILE A 288 17.12 8.26 -19.90
CA ILE A 288 16.23 9.44 -19.89
C ILE A 288 15.90 9.91 -18.47
N TRP A 289 15.86 9.01 -17.47
CA TRP A 289 15.55 9.37 -16.09
C TRP A 289 16.58 10.35 -15.51
N TRP A 290 17.85 10.25 -15.89
CA TRP A 290 18.89 11.21 -15.47
C TRP A 290 18.65 12.61 -16.04
N LEU A 291 18.11 12.73 -17.25
CA LEU A 291 17.75 14.04 -17.81
C LEU A 291 16.62 14.69 -17.01
N LEU A 292 15.63 13.89 -16.58
CA LEU A 292 14.55 14.35 -15.72
C LEU A 292 15.05 14.82 -14.34
N GLU A 293 16.07 14.19 -13.77
CA GLU A 293 16.66 14.61 -12.49
C GLU A 293 17.29 16.01 -12.52
N LEU A 294 17.75 16.45 -13.69
CA LEU A 294 18.36 17.76 -13.90
C LEU A 294 17.33 18.88 -14.09
N LEU A 295 16.10 18.54 -14.50
CA LEU A 295 15.05 19.52 -14.72
C LEU A 295 14.47 20.01 -13.38
N PRO A 296 14.12 21.31 -13.24
CA PRO A 296 13.51 21.87 -12.03
C PRO A 296 12.02 21.52 -11.92
N MET A 297 11.71 20.23 -12.03
CA MET A 297 10.36 19.69 -11.87
C MET A 297 9.89 19.82 -10.44
N LYS A 298 8.57 19.86 -10.26
CA LYS A 298 7.95 19.90 -8.94
C LYS A 298 7.95 18.50 -8.31
N TYR A 299 8.35 18.41 -7.04
CA TYR A 299 8.33 17.16 -6.26
C TYR A 299 8.13 17.40 -4.76
N LEU A 300 7.94 16.34 -4.00
CA LEU A 300 7.65 16.37 -2.56
C LEU A 300 8.86 16.84 -1.74
N SER A 301 8.64 17.76 -0.80
CA SER A 301 9.70 18.28 0.08
C SER A 301 9.73 17.62 1.46
N TYR A 302 8.62 17.02 1.92
CA TYR A 302 8.45 16.44 3.27
C TYR A 302 8.77 17.36 4.46
N LYS A 303 8.94 18.67 4.25
CA LYS A 303 9.20 19.66 5.31
C LYS A 303 7.91 20.16 5.96
N THR A 304 6.84 20.18 5.20
CA THR A 304 5.50 20.60 5.62
C THR A 304 4.49 19.67 4.98
N LYS A 305 3.28 19.62 5.55
CA LYS A 305 2.17 18.78 5.11
C LYS A 305 1.68 19.08 3.68
N ASP A 306 2.21 20.05 2.96
CA ASP A 306 1.92 20.24 1.52
C ASP A 306 3.17 20.73 0.77
N GLY A 307 4.35 20.54 1.39
CA GLY A 307 5.60 21.11 0.91
C GLY A 307 6.00 20.51 -0.43
N THR A 308 6.23 21.37 -1.41
CA THR A 308 6.82 20.98 -2.69
C THR A 308 8.07 21.80 -2.96
N ARG A 309 8.96 21.24 -3.78
CA ARG A 309 10.22 21.88 -4.20
C ARG A 309 10.32 21.81 -5.72
N ARG A 310 11.02 22.79 -6.30
CA ARG A 310 11.34 22.88 -7.74
C ARG A 310 12.83 23.18 -7.92
N ARG A 311 13.67 22.16 -7.74
CA ARG A 311 15.13 22.21 -7.91
C ARG A 311 15.61 20.88 -8.50
N PRO A 312 16.74 20.80 -9.20
CA PRO A 312 17.28 19.51 -9.62
C PRO A 312 17.33 18.53 -8.44
N HIS A 313 16.79 17.33 -8.62
CA HIS A 313 16.70 16.31 -7.57
C HIS A 313 17.97 15.44 -7.51
N LEU A 314 18.68 15.33 -8.65
CA LEU A 314 20.01 14.73 -8.76
C LEU A 314 20.10 13.29 -8.23
N GLY A 315 19.01 12.52 -8.34
CA GLY A 315 18.96 11.13 -7.88
C GLY A 315 19.11 10.99 -6.36
N ALA A 316 18.69 11.99 -5.60
CA ALA A 316 18.78 11.95 -4.14
C ALA A 316 18.06 10.72 -3.57
N SER A 317 18.67 10.12 -2.56
CA SER A 317 18.12 8.97 -1.85
C SER A 317 16.86 9.33 -1.07
N ARG A 318 15.94 8.36 -1.00
CA ARG A 318 14.77 8.42 -0.09
C ARG A 318 15.23 8.48 1.37
N GLN A 319 14.35 8.97 2.24
CA GLN A 319 14.63 9.09 3.67
C GLN A 319 13.61 8.29 4.48
N VAL A 320 14.10 7.33 5.26
CA VAL A 320 13.29 6.64 6.28
C VAL A 320 12.95 7.66 7.36
N LYS A 321 11.66 7.75 7.69
CA LYS A 321 11.13 8.62 8.75
C LYS A 321 10.97 7.82 10.03
N GLY A 322 11.02 8.48 11.19
CA GLY A 322 10.83 7.77 12.46
C GLY A 322 9.42 7.19 12.58
N GLY A 323 9.30 6.04 13.25
CA GLY A 323 8.06 5.26 13.34
C GLY A 323 7.75 4.42 12.10
N GLN A 324 8.62 4.42 11.08
CA GLN A 324 8.57 3.46 9.98
C GLN A 324 9.47 2.27 10.30
N MET A 325 9.08 1.10 9.80
CA MET A 325 9.72 -0.17 10.12
C MET A 325 10.55 -0.68 8.95
N ILE A 326 11.55 -1.51 9.22
CA ILE A 326 12.33 -2.22 8.20
C ILE A 326 11.96 -3.69 8.24
N HIS A 327 11.68 -4.30 7.09
CA HIS A 327 11.43 -5.72 7.03
C HIS A 327 12.71 -6.53 7.30
N SER A 328 12.62 -7.55 8.14
CA SER A 328 13.74 -8.41 8.56
C SER A 328 14.56 -8.97 7.40
N THR A 329 13.94 -9.30 6.26
CA THR A 329 14.66 -9.78 5.06
C THR A 329 15.72 -8.80 4.55
N VAL A 330 15.55 -7.50 4.80
CA VAL A 330 16.55 -6.48 4.46
C VAL A 330 17.76 -6.58 5.37
N MET A 331 17.54 -6.84 6.66
CA MET A 331 18.61 -7.02 7.65
C MET A 331 19.40 -8.30 7.35
N ASP A 332 18.70 -9.38 7.00
CA ASP A 332 19.33 -10.64 6.61
C ASP A 332 20.21 -10.46 5.36
N ALA A 333 19.70 -9.75 4.34
CA ALA A 333 20.45 -9.45 3.12
C ALA A 333 21.67 -8.53 3.38
N LEU A 334 21.54 -7.58 4.32
CA LEU A 334 22.61 -6.69 4.75
C LEU A 334 23.72 -7.44 5.48
N GLN A 335 23.37 -8.33 6.41
CA GLN A 335 24.31 -9.13 7.21
C GLN A 335 25.05 -10.18 6.37
N GLN A 336 24.38 -10.75 5.38
CA GLN A 336 25.00 -11.66 4.41
C GLN A 336 25.91 -10.94 3.40
N MET A 337 26.14 -9.63 3.54
CA MET A 337 26.89 -8.77 2.62
C MET A 337 26.40 -8.81 1.16
N LYS A 338 25.13 -9.16 0.94
CA LYS A 338 24.56 -9.28 -0.41
C LYS A 338 24.02 -7.95 -0.94
N TYR A 339 23.77 -6.98 -0.05
CA TYR A 339 23.00 -5.79 -0.39
C TYR A 339 23.27 -4.63 0.58
N THR A 340 23.29 -3.40 0.05
CA THR A 340 23.31 -2.17 0.85
C THR A 340 22.22 -1.23 0.34
N PRO A 341 21.23 -0.87 1.17
CA PRO A 341 20.13 -0.01 0.74
C PRO A 341 20.60 1.39 0.34
N LYS A 342 19.98 1.98 -0.69
CA LYS A 342 20.29 3.36 -1.09
C LYS A 342 19.58 4.42 -0.25
N ALA A 343 18.46 4.11 0.40
CA ALA A 343 17.78 5.10 1.24
C ALA A 343 18.62 5.44 2.48
N ILE A 344 18.36 6.62 3.02
CA ILE A 344 19.01 7.13 4.21
C ILE A 344 18.15 6.75 5.43
N PRO A 345 18.69 6.05 6.44
CA PRO A 345 17.96 5.66 7.64
C PRO A 345 17.54 6.86 8.50
N ALA A 346 16.55 6.67 9.37
CA ALA A 346 16.05 7.72 10.26
C ALA A 346 17.11 8.16 11.29
N SER A 347 17.16 9.47 11.60
CA SER A 347 18.26 10.10 12.34
C SER A 347 18.35 9.70 13.81
N LYS A 348 19.19 8.70 14.09
CA LYS A 348 20.23 8.70 15.15
C LYS A 348 21.57 8.11 14.68
N LEU A 349 21.62 7.55 13.48
CA LEU A 349 22.85 7.13 12.81
C LEU A 349 23.00 7.92 11.52
N LYS A 350 23.67 9.06 11.62
CA LYS A 350 24.29 9.68 10.44
C LYS A 350 25.50 8.78 10.14
N HIS A 351 25.37 7.93 9.12
CA HIS A 351 26.37 6.93 8.68
C HIS A 351 26.45 5.73 9.64
N ASP A 352 26.35 4.46 9.24
CA ASP A 352 26.39 3.80 7.94
C ASP A 352 25.54 2.53 8.05
N TRP A 353 24.99 2.05 6.94
CA TRP A 353 24.51 0.67 6.85
C TRP A 353 25.59 -0.35 7.31
N GLU A 354 26.87 0.03 7.25
CA GLU A 354 28.01 -0.68 7.82
C GLU A 354 27.90 -0.92 9.34
N LYS A 355 27.38 0.04 10.10
CA LYS A 355 27.21 -0.15 11.55
C LYS A 355 26.08 -1.12 11.87
N LEU A 356 24.98 -1.03 11.12
CA LEU A 356 23.88 -2.01 11.19
C LEU A 356 24.27 -3.39 10.67
N ARG A 357 25.34 -3.48 9.87
CA ARG A 357 25.91 -4.76 9.40
C ARG A 357 26.67 -5.50 10.50
N THR A 358 27.30 -4.78 11.43
CA THR A 358 28.12 -5.37 12.49
C THR A 358 27.36 -5.59 13.80
N GLU A 359 26.26 -4.87 14.03
CA GLU A 359 25.41 -5.03 15.21
C GLU A 359 24.39 -6.17 15.03
N SER A 360 24.28 -7.04 16.04
CA SER A 360 23.31 -8.16 16.04
C SER A 360 21.86 -7.64 16.10
N PRO A 361 20.92 -8.23 15.34
CA PRO A 361 19.55 -7.74 15.25
C PRO A 361 18.75 -7.92 16.55
N MET A 362 19.30 -8.63 17.54
CA MET A 362 18.73 -8.83 18.88
C MET A 362 19.17 -7.79 19.93
N SER A 363 20.02 -6.82 19.57
CA SER A 363 20.35 -5.73 20.49
C SER A 363 19.11 -4.84 20.69
N GLN A 364 18.71 -4.64 21.95
CA GLN A 364 17.49 -3.88 22.33
C GLN A 364 17.56 -2.37 21.99
N ASP A 365 18.69 -1.90 21.44
CA ASP A 365 18.99 -0.49 21.18
C ASP A 365 19.02 -0.12 19.68
N LEU A 366 18.48 -0.96 18.79
CA LEU A 366 18.39 -0.62 17.38
C LEU A 366 17.56 0.66 17.19
N PRO A 367 18.07 1.67 16.47
CA PRO A 367 17.38 2.95 16.31
C PRO A 367 16.14 2.90 15.40
N MET A 368 15.77 1.70 14.91
CA MET A 368 14.68 1.47 13.97
C MET A 368 13.89 0.22 14.34
N ASP A 369 12.57 0.31 14.19
CA ASP A 369 11.66 -0.82 14.42
C ASP A 369 11.80 -1.86 13.30
N ILE A 370 11.98 -3.14 13.66
CA ILE A 370 12.09 -4.25 12.70
C ILE A 370 10.76 -4.99 12.61
N GLU A 371 10.22 -5.11 11.40
CA GLU A 371 9.09 -5.99 11.09
C GLU A 371 9.60 -7.39 10.80
N LYS A 372 9.16 -8.37 11.59
CA LYS A 372 9.57 -9.77 11.43
C LYS A 372 8.88 -10.40 10.21
N ASP A 373 9.60 -11.21 9.45
CA ASP A 373 9.02 -12.08 8.42
C ASP A 373 8.32 -13.25 9.12
N LEU A 374 7.09 -13.00 9.57
CA LEU A 374 6.28 -14.01 10.26
C LEU A 374 6.08 -15.26 9.41
N PHE A 375 5.92 -15.11 8.10
CA PHE A 375 5.77 -16.27 7.23
C PHE A 375 7.07 -17.08 7.14
N GLY A 376 8.23 -16.43 7.06
CA GLY A 376 9.53 -17.10 7.17
C GLY A 376 9.71 -17.85 8.50
N LEU A 377 9.31 -17.24 9.62
CA LEU A 377 9.38 -17.86 10.94
C LEU A 377 8.47 -19.08 11.07
N VAL A 378 7.21 -18.97 10.62
CA VAL A 378 6.25 -20.09 10.64
C VAL A 378 6.72 -21.22 9.74
N GLN A 379 7.25 -20.91 8.55
CA GLN A 379 7.78 -21.91 7.64
C GLN A 379 8.97 -22.67 8.25
N LEU A 380 9.92 -21.97 8.88
CA LEU A 380 11.05 -22.60 9.55
C LEU A 380 10.63 -23.49 10.72
N ASP A 381 9.63 -23.07 11.49
CA ASP A 381 9.11 -23.85 12.61
C ASP A 381 8.34 -25.09 12.12
N LEU A 382 7.63 -24.97 11.00
CA LEU A 382 6.98 -26.08 10.31
C LEU A 382 8.00 -27.11 9.81
N GLU A 383 9.04 -26.65 9.11
CA GLU A 383 10.12 -27.50 8.60
C GLU A 383 10.81 -28.25 9.76
N ARG A 384 11.16 -27.55 10.85
CA ARG A 384 11.73 -28.17 12.06
C ARG A 384 10.79 -29.20 12.70
N SER A 385 9.49 -28.90 12.74
CA SER A 385 8.49 -29.81 13.29
C SER A 385 8.30 -31.05 12.42
N MET A 386 8.34 -30.89 11.10
CA MET A 386 8.31 -32.00 10.14
C MET A 386 9.57 -32.86 10.24
N ASP A 387 10.75 -32.26 10.33
CA ASP A 387 12.02 -32.97 10.53
C ASP A 387 12.01 -33.77 11.84
N LYS A 388 11.48 -33.17 12.92
CA LYS A 388 11.32 -33.85 14.22
C LYS A 388 10.33 -35.02 14.10
N TYR A 389 9.21 -34.85 13.41
CA TYR A 389 8.23 -35.92 13.20
C TYR A 389 8.80 -37.07 12.36
N ALA A 390 9.52 -36.76 11.27
CA ALA A 390 10.22 -37.74 10.45
C ALA A 390 11.29 -38.50 11.25
N SER A 391 12.02 -37.81 12.14
CA SER A 391 13.03 -38.43 13.02
C SER A 391 12.44 -39.41 14.05
N LEU A 392 11.13 -39.31 14.33
CA LEU A 392 10.40 -40.20 15.23
C LEU A 392 9.78 -41.41 14.51
N GLY A 393 10.08 -41.61 13.22
CA GLY A 393 9.62 -42.75 12.43
C GLY A 393 8.20 -42.60 11.88
N GLY A 394 7.63 -41.39 11.88
CA GLY A 394 6.35 -41.11 11.22
C GLY A 394 6.53 -41.02 9.71
N GLU A 395 5.78 -41.80 8.94
CA GLU A 395 5.67 -41.59 7.50
C GLU A 395 4.90 -40.29 7.24
N ALA A 396 5.58 -39.28 6.71
CA ALA A 396 4.92 -38.11 6.16
C ALA A 396 4.19 -38.55 4.89
N SER A 397 2.87 -38.69 4.97
CA SER A 397 2.06 -38.95 3.78
C SER A 397 2.30 -37.81 2.79
N SER A 398 2.64 -38.18 1.55
CA SER A 398 2.87 -37.28 0.42
C SER A 398 1.57 -36.64 -0.09
N GLY A 399 0.78 -36.07 0.82
CA GLY A 399 -0.39 -35.26 0.50
C GLY A 399 0.06 -33.83 0.24
N ASN A 400 -0.32 -33.29 -0.92
CA ASN A 400 -0.02 -31.92 -1.31
C ASN A 400 -0.31 -30.92 -0.17
N SER A 401 0.75 -30.20 0.23
CA SER A 401 0.77 -28.92 0.94
C SER A 401 -0.10 -28.77 2.21
N SER A 402 0.52 -28.90 3.39
CA SER A 402 -0.07 -28.52 4.69
C SER A 402 -0.32 -27.01 4.86
N LEU A 403 0.04 -26.19 3.87
CA LEU A 403 -0.19 -24.74 3.84
C LEU A 403 -1.61 -24.34 3.42
N SER A 404 -2.41 -25.28 2.88
CA SER A 404 -3.81 -25.04 2.50
C SER A 404 -4.74 -24.84 3.71
N ASP A 405 -4.28 -25.22 4.91
CA ASP A 405 -5.01 -25.12 6.17
C ASP A 405 -4.56 -23.90 7.01
N LEU A 406 -4.09 -22.82 6.39
CA LEU A 406 -3.68 -21.60 7.10
C LEU A 406 -4.82 -21.03 7.99
N ASP A 407 -6.07 -21.14 7.54
CA ASP A 407 -7.27 -20.77 8.32
C ASP A 407 -7.39 -21.61 9.62
N ARG A 408 -7.02 -22.89 9.56
CA ARG A 408 -7.03 -23.81 10.71
C ARG A 408 -5.88 -23.52 11.69
N TRP A 409 -4.75 -23.03 11.17
CA TRP A 409 -3.61 -22.62 11.99
C TRP A 409 -3.77 -21.23 12.62
N VAL A 410 -4.51 -20.31 11.99
CA VAL A 410 -4.96 -19.07 12.65
C VAL A 410 -5.84 -19.42 13.84
N GLU A 411 -6.77 -20.38 13.72
CA GLU A 411 -7.54 -20.89 14.87
C GLU A 411 -6.65 -21.52 15.96
N ILE A 412 -5.64 -22.33 15.59
CA ILE A 412 -4.72 -22.96 16.55
C ILE A 412 -3.82 -21.92 17.24
N SER A 413 -3.36 -20.90 16.52
CA SER A 413 -2.50 -19.84 17.07
C SER A 413 -3.27 -18.81 17.89
N GLU A 414 -4.56 -18.59 17.62
CA GLU A 414 -5.50 -17.94 18.54
C GLU A 414 -5.69 -18.77 19.83
N HIS A 415 -5.81 -20.11 19.71
CA HIS A 415 -5.95 -21.01 20.87
C HIS A 415 -4.69 -21.13 21.74
N LEU A 416 -3.50 -21.03 21.13
CA LEU A 416 -2.20 -21.07 21.82
C LEU A 416 -1.75 -19.70 22.34
N GLY A 417 -2.55 -18.63 22.17
CA GLY A 417 -2.20 -17.28 22.61
C GLY A 417 -0.97 -16.70 21.89
N LEU A 418 -0.56 -17.29 20.76
CA LEU A 418 0.59 -16.86 19.97
C LEU A 418 0.24 -15.67 19.06
N ILE A 419 -1.05 -15.42 18.80
CA ILE A 419 -1.55 -14.18 18.20
C ILE A 419 -1.97 -13.23 19.33
N LEU A 420 -1.05 -12.37 19.75
CA LEU A 420 -1.40 -11.15 20.48
C LEU A 420 -1.67 -10.04 19.46
N CYS A 421 -2.92 -9.86 19.04
CA CYS A 421 -3.49 -8.64 18.43
C CYS A 421 -5.02 -8.60 18.51
#